data_AF-A0A9X1NB49-F1
#
_entry.id   AF-A0A9X1NB49-F1
#
_cell.length_a   1.000
_cell.length_b   1.000
_cell.length_c   1.000
_cell.angle_alpha   90.00
_cell.angle_beta   90.00
_cell.angle_gamma   90.00
#
_symmetry.space_group_name_H-M   'P 1'
#
loop_
_entity.id
_entity.type
_entity.pdbx_description
1 polymer ?
#
loop_
_entity_poly.entity_id
_entity_poly.type
_entity_poly.pdbx_seq_one_letter_code
_entity_poly.pdbx_strand_id
1 'polypeptide(L)'
;MTEGFPLAGENTGGQGGRVVSANSSVGSPAPLARPRRERRPLVRKPLAASGVSRRSMLVSGATAVAAAGGTGYLLMRGGSSSPVLPAQNAAAGGSGSVAAGGSSMAGEALSAAEASGAGAAADASGVGAAAGRGTSRAAAGAAGTGSVAAAKKKIKVDPDLLIGRATYGRTAASDRSIERLGASAWLERQLRPAKIKDPKGQAVDAQFPDLKWSIAQARAGLEVGSWDLMMDVCTHHLGRALFSSRELFEVMVDFWSNHLNIACPGGDVWDTRHRYQIDVIRKHALGTFEDLLLASAFHPAMLTFLDGTNSSKEAPNENYAREVLELHTVGVNGGYTEKDIQRSALLLTGWTFWDGKRKYEPQRHHTGRIKAFGFSIANADAAKGPVAQRKYLRHLARHPKTARNIATKLATHFVSDSPPKSLIDSLAKVYTKHGTAIGPVLRALFTSPEFAASSGEKIRRPMEQVVASARVLGVKNGSNAKALTDMYYIVKDAGHGPLGWSMPNGYADRASAWQSPAGALQVFNSTTAMVHGWWPTKMQLPGPEKLLAKKPTTRAGVITAVGKKVFGRGPTERERSAAVTLLNGTKLPKTFNADSWEQHESIALTATLFLSAPAHLSV
;
A
#
# COMPACT_ATOMS: atom_id res chain seq x y z
N MET A 1 44.84 -63.05 13.60
CA MET A 1 45.74 -63.82 14.49
C MET A 1 45.19 -63.66 15.91
N THR A 2 44.81 -64.80 16.51
CA THR A 2 44.74 -65.14 17.95
C THR A 2 44.06 -64.13 18.90
N GLU A 3 42.86 -64.41 19.43
CA GLU A 3 42.58 -65.27 20.63
C GLU A 3 43.35 -64.80 21.88
N GLY A 4 42.80 -64.65 23.09
CA GLY A 4 41.48 -64.92 23.67
C GLY A 4 41.63 -64.97 25.21
N PHE A 5 40.56 -64.60 25.95
CA PHE A 5 40.21 -65.02 27.33
C PHE A 5 41.19 -64.67 28.49
N PRO A 6 40.86 -64.91 29.80
CA PRO A 6 39.58 -65.29 30.45
C PRO A 6 39.22 -64.64 31.84
N LEU A 7 37.93 -64.80 32.22
CA LEU A 7 37.33 -65.29 33.51
C LEU A 7 37.66 -64.63 34.88
N ALA A 8 36.89 -64.75 35.98
CA ALA A 8 35.47 -65.00 36.36
C ALA A 8 35.43 -65.14 37.91
N GLY A 9 34.25 -64.95 38.54
CA GLY A 9 33.90 -65.41 39.91
C GLY A 9 33.69 -64.29 40.96
N GLU A 10 32.45 -63.88 41.28
CA GLU A 10 31.54 -64.39 42.37
C GLU A 10 32.04 -64.09 43.80
N ASN A 11 31.28 -63.66 44.81
CA ASN A 11 29.90 -63.19 45.03
C ASN A 11 29.85 -62.61 46.48
N THR A 12 28.98 -61.65 46.80
CA THR A 12 28.26 -61.42 48.09
C THR A 12 27.92 -59.95 48.40
N GLY A 13 26.61 -59.67 48.53
CA GLY A 13 26.02 -58.88 49.61
C GLY A 13 26.08 -57.33 49.57
N GLY A 14 24.91 -56.69 49.51
CA GLY A 14 24.73 -55.35 50.09
C GLY A 14 23.92 -54.36 49.23
N GLN A 15 22.75 -53.98 49.74
CA GLN A 15 21.78 -53.07 49.16
C GLN A 15 22.34 -51.67 48.85
N GLY A 16 22.01 -51.12 47.67
CA GLY A 16 22.21 -49.72 47.30
C GLY A 16 21.47 -49.40 46.00
N GLY A 17 20.63 -48.37 46.02
CA GLY A 17 19.58 -48.08 45.04
C GLY A 17 19.97 -48.18 43.55
N ARG A 18 19.11 -48.85 42.78
CA ARG A 18 19.14 -48.89 41.31
C ARG A 18 18.98 -47.48 40.73
N VAL A 19 20.05 -46.98 40.10
CA VAL A 19 19.97 -46.11 38.93
C VAL A 19 20.35 -46.99 37.74
N VAL A 20 19.36 -47.34 36.90
CA VAL A 20 19.58 -48.03 35.63
C VAL A 20 19.42 -47.01 34.51
N SER A 21 20.44 -46.96 33.66
CA SER A 21 20.46 -46.25 32.38
C SER A 21 19.44 -46.85 31.42
N ALA A 22 18.78 -46.03 30.60
CA ALA A 22 18.56 -46.31 29.19
C ALA A 22 17.98 -45.08 28.47
N ASN A 23 18.60 -44.75 27.34
CA ASN A 23 18.03 -44.12 26.15
C ASN A 23 16.64 -43.48 26.26
N SER A 24 16.57 -42.16 26.02
CA SER A 24 15.43 -41.59 25.31
C SER A 24 15.86 -40.49 24.35
N SER A 25 15.67 -40.78 23.07
CA SER A 25 15.58 -39.83 21.98
C SER A 25 14.46 -38.84 22.25
N VAL A 26 14.78 -37.55 22.37
CA VAL A 26 13.76 -36.49 22.40
C VAL A 26 13.48 -36.07 20.96
N GLY A 27 12.33 -36.55 20.46
CA GLY A 27 11.73 -36.11 19.20
C GLY A 27 11.14 -34.71 19.30
N SER A 28 11.32 -33.94 18.23
CA SER A 28 10.69 -32.64 17.98
C SER A 28 9.16 -32.72 18.02
N PRO A 29 8.44 -31.70 18.51
CA PRO A 29 6.99 -31.70 18.52
C PRO A 29 6.42 -31.54 17.10
N ALA A 30 5.51 -32.44 16.74
CA ALA A 30 4.74 -32.42 15.50
C ALA A 30 3.76 -31.23 15.45
N PRO A 31 3.46 -30.67 14.26
CA PRO A 31 2.47 -29.61 14.12
C PRO A 31 1.04 -30.15 14.32
N LEU A 32 0.24 -29.40 15.06
CA LEU A 32 -1.19 -29.65 15.28
C LEU A 32 -1.95 -29.66 13.94
N ALA A 33 -2.40 -30.85 13.51
CA ALA A 33 -3.31 -31.02 12.39
C ALA A 33 -4.71 -30.46 12.75
N ARG A 34 -5.30 -29.66 11.85
CA ARG A 34 -6.72 -29.28 11.96
C ARG A 34 -7.61 -30.50 11.69
N PRO A 35 -8.80 -30.59 12.32
CA PRO A 35 -9.76 -31.63 11.97
C PRO A 35 -10.30 -31.43 10.55
N ARG A 36 -10.31 -32.51 9.75
CA ARG A 36 -10.94 -32.59 8.43
C ARG A 36 -12.41 -32.16 8.53
N ARG A 37 -12.84 -31.20 7.70
CA ARG A 37 -14.26 -30.92 7.48
C ARG A 37 -14.89 -32.08 6.71
N GLU A 38 -15.79 -32.81 7.35
CA GLU A 38 -16.64 -33.81 6.68
C GLU A 38 -17.55 -33.15 5.64
N ARG A 39 -17.58 -33.74 4.44
CA ARG A 39 -18.46 -33.35 3.34
C ARG A 39 -19.82 -33.99 3.56
N ARG A 40 -20.90 -33.20 3.64
CA ARG A 40 -22.28 -33.70 3.44
C ARG A 40 -22.70 -33.51 1.97
N PRO A 41 -23.28 -34.53 1.30
CA PRO A 41 -23.79 -34.38 -0.05
C PRO A 41 -25.15 -33.63 -0.03
N LEU A 42 -25.28 -32.61 -0.89
CA LEU A 42 -26.54 -31.90 -1.11
C LEU A 42 -27.37 -32.64 -2.17
N VAL A 43 -28.49 -33.21 -1.74
CA VAL A 43 -29.55 -33.73 -2.61
C VAL A 43 -30.32 -32.54 -3.22
N ARG A 44 -30.34 -32.44 -4.55
CA ARG A 44 -31.16 -31.46 -5.29
C ARG A 44 -32.59 -32.00 -5.44
N LYS A 45 -33.60 -31.25 -5.01
CA LYS A 45 -35.00 -31.38 -5.45
C LYS A 45 -35.35 -30.20 -6.38
N PRO A 46 -36.11 -30.41 -7.47
CA PRO A 46 -36.53 -29.33 -8.36
C PRO A 46 -37.76 -28.61 -7.82
N LEU A 47 -37.83 -27.29 -8.02
CA LEU A 47 -39.02 -26.47 -7.76
C LEU A 47 -39.48 -25.82 -9.06
N ALA A 48 -40.80 -25.89 -9.26
CA ALA A 48 -41.52 -25.55 -10.47
C ALA A 48 -41.55 -24.06 -10.80
N ALA A 49 -41.73 -23.78 -12.09
CA ALA A 49 -41.88 -22.45 -12.66
C ALA A 49 -43.30 -21.89 -12.47
N SER A 50 -43.40 -20.60 -12.16
CA SER A 50 -44.56 -19.78 -12.48
C SER A 50 -44.06 -18.38 -12.87
N GLY A 51 -44.46 -17.94 -14.06
CA GLY A 51 -44.01 -16.68 -14.66
C GLY A 51 -44.93 -15.51 -14.32
N VAL A 52 -44.41 -14.28 -14.42
CA VAL A 52 -45.19 -13.08 -14.75
C VAL A 52 -44.32 -12.08 -15.52
N SER A 53 -44.89 -11.64 -16.64
CA SER A 53 -44.68 -10.55 -17.58
C SER A 53 -43.69 -9.39 -17.30
N ARG A 54 -42.97 -9.03 -18.38
CA ARG A 54 -42.18 -7.80 -18.58
C ARG A 54 -43.10 -6.58 -18.84
N ARG A 55 -42.83 -5.45 -18.18
CA ARG A 55 -43.19 -4.13 -18.71
C ARG A 55 -42.02 -3.16 -18.64
N SER A 56 -41.81 -2.52 -19.77
CA SER A 56 -40.81 -1.53 -20.16
C SER A 56 -40.83 -0.27 -19.29
N MET A 57 -39.68 0.35 -19.06
CA MET A 57 -39.61 1.80 -18.85
C MET A 57 -38.30 2.40 -19.36
N LEU A 58 -38.47 3.54 -20.00
CA LEU A 58 -37.56 4.26 -20.88
C LEU A 58 -36.35 4.89 -20.17
N VAL A 59 -35.27 4.98 -20.93
CA VAL A 59 -34.12 5.86 -20.72
C VAL A 59 -34.47 7.27 -21.20
N SER A 60 -34.30 8.26 -20.33
CA SER A 60 -34.11 9.66 -20.73
C SER A 60 -33.01 10.26 -19.86
N GLY A 61 -31.90 10.62 -20.49
CA GLY A 61 -30.85 11.43 -19.87
C GLY A 61 -31.17 12.92 -19.94
N ALA A 62 -30.62 13.70 -19.00
CA ALA A 62 -30.28 15.11 -19.19
C ALA A 62 -29.53 15.67 -17.96
N THR A 63 -28.30 16.11 -18.22
CA THR A 63 -27.63 17.34 -17.77
C THR A 63 -27.68 17.82 -16.30
N ALA A 64 -26.46 18.06 -15.81
CA ALA A 64 -26.13 18.75 -14.58
C ALA A 64 -26.55 20.23 -14.57
N VAL A 65 -27.10 20.69 -13.44
CA VAL A 65 -27.02 22.07 -12.96
C VAL A 65 -26.83 22.02 -11.44
N ALA A 66 -25.80 22.70 -10.96
CA ALA A 66 -25.54 22.93 -9.54
C ALA A 66 -26.44 24.05 -9.01
N ALA A 67 -27.23 23.78 -7.97
CA ALA A 67 -27.71 24.78 -7.01
C ALA A 67 -28.25 24.09 -5.76
N ALA A 68 -28.06 24.75 -4.62
CA ALA A 68 -28.44 24.31 -3.29
C ALA A 68 -29.93 23.93 -3.19
N GLY A 69 -30.21 22.81 -2.52
CA GLY A 69 -31.56 22.41 -2.15
C GLY A 69 -31.49 21.21 -1.20
N GLY A 70 -31.94 21.38 0.04
CA GLY A 70 -32.03 20.31 1.01
C GLY A 70 -32.95 19.19 0.51
N THR A 71 -32.58 17.95 0.81
CA THR A 71 -33.47 16.80 0.62
C THR A 71 -33.39 15.92 1.85
N GLY A 72 -34.56 15.61 2.39
CA GLY A 72 -34.74 14.99 3.71
C GLY A 72 -34.13 13.60 3.83
N TYR A 73 -33.66 13.33 5.04
CA TYR A 73 -33.34 11.98 5.52
C TYR A 73 -34.56 11.08 5.41
N LEU A 74 -34.54 10.10 4.51
CA LEU A 74 -35.36 8.91 4.62
C LEU A 74 -34.48 7.78 5.20
N LEU A 75 -34.59 7.59 6.52
CA LEU A 75 -34.07 6.41 7.22
C LEU A 75 -34.87 5.20 6.78
N MET A 76 -34.34 4.37 5.87
CA MET A 76 -34.83 3.01 5.70
C MET A 76 -34.24 2.12 6.78
N ARG A 77 -35.09 1.74 7.73
CA ARG A 77 -34.88 0.60 8.64
C ARG A 77 -34.52 -0.63 7.81
N GLY A 78 -33.41 -1.26 8.15
CA GLY A 78 -32.88 -2.42 7.46
C GLY A 78 -33.87 -3.61 7.42
N GLY A 79 -34.25 -3.99 6.20
CA GLY A 79 -34.67 -5.34 5.85
C GLY A 79 -33.54 -5.98 5.06
N SER A 80 -33.09 -7.15 5.48
CA SER A 80 -32.05 -7.93 4.83
C SER A 80 -32.48 -8.40 3.44
N SER A 81 -31.83 -7.90 2.39
CA SER A 81 -31.81 -8.53 1.07
C SER A 81 -30.48 -8.24 0.38
N SER A 82 -29.76 -9.31 0.06
CA SER A 82 -28.54 -9.28 -0.75
C SER A 82 -28.82 -8.66 -2.13
N PRO A 83 -27.96 -7.77 -2.65
CA PRO A 83 -28.14 -7.29 -4.02
C PRO A 83 -27.70 -8.37 -5.02
N VAL A 84 -28.63 -8.71 -5.91
CA VAL A 84 -28.41 -9.46 -7.15
C VAL A 84 -27.70 -8.53 -8.14
N LEU A 85 -26.55 -8.97 -8.65
CA LEU A 85 -25.79 -8.31 -9.72
C LEU A 85 -26.55 -8.41 -11.07
N PRO A 86 -26.54 -7.39 -11.94
CA PRO A 86 -26.91 -7.59 -13.34
C PRO A 86 -25.80 -8.34 -14.07
N ALA A 87 -26.18 -9.43 -14.73
CA ALA A 87 -25.32 -10.24 -15.58
C ALA A 87 -24.83 -9.43 -16.79
N GLN A 88 -23.52 -9.44 -17.03
CA GLN A 88 -22.96 -9.13 -18.34
C GLN A 88 -22.92 -10.43 -19.16
N ASN A 89 -23.60 -10.40 -20.30
CA ASN A 89 -23.71 -11.51 -21.24
C ASN A 89 -22.33 -11.90 -21.79
N ALA A 90 -21.90 -13.13 -21.47
CA ALA A 90 -20.96 -13.87 -22.28
C ALA A 90 -21.75 -14.58 -23.39
N ALA A 91 -21.46 -14.27 -24.66
CA ALA A 91 -21.96 -15.05 -25.78
C ALA A 91 -21.16 -16.37 -25.86
N ALA A 92 -21.89 -17.48 -25.80
CA ALA A 92 -21.37 -18.84 -25.91
C ALA A 92 -21.13 -19.24 -27.38
N GLY A 93 -20.11 -20.08 -27.59
CA GLY A 93 -19.91 -20.80 -28.84
C GLY A 93 -18.95 -21.97 -28.69
N GLY A 94 -19.51 -23.18 -28.55
CA GLY A 94 -19.02 -24.40 -29.21
C GLY A 94 -17.76 -25.11 -28.67
N SER A 95 -17.97 -26.24 -28.03
CA SER A 95 -16.98 -27.26 -27.69
C SER A 95 -16.37 -27.98 -28.92
N GLY A 96 -15.05 -28.14 -28.94
CA GLY A 96 -14.32 -29.09 -29.78
C GLY A 96 -12.91 -29.29 -29.21
N SER A 97 -12.50 -30.54 -29.00
CA SER A 97 -11.17 -30.89 -28.50
C SER A 97 -10.07 -30.58 -29.52
N VAL A 98 -8.81 -30.45 -29.04
CA VAL A 98 -7.56 -31.00 -29.60
C VAL A 98 -6.34 -30.09 -29.29
N ALA A 99 -5.34 -30.72 -28.67
CA ALA A 99 -3.88 -30.53 -28.74
C ALA A 99 -3.18 -29.19 -28.38
N ALA A 100 -1.97 -29.42 -27.86
CA ALA A 100 -0.92 -28.48 -27.54
C ALA A 100 -0.49 -27.60 -28.73
N GLY A 101 -0.14 -26.35 -28.42
CA GLY A 101 0.54 -25.44 -29.35
C GLY A 101 0.85 -24.13 -28.65
N GLY A 102 2.13 -23.81 -28.51
CA GLY A 102 2.57 -22.50 -28.04
C GLY A 102 2.21 -21.40 -29.03
N SER A 103 2.00 -20.18 -28.54
CA SER A 103 1.92 -18.99 -29.37
C SER A 103 2.41 -17.78 -28.57
N SER A 104 3.41 -17.13 -29.15
CA SER A 104 4.02 -15.87 -28.75
C SER A 104 2.98 -14.74 -28.67
N MET A 105 2.94 -14.02 -27.55
CA MET A 105 2.31 -12.69 -27.50
C MET A 105 3.29 -11.67 -28.06
N ALA A 106 3.02 -11.22 -29.28
CA ALA A 106 3.63 -10.03 -29.86
C ALA A 106 3.16 -8.80 -29.07
N GLY A 107 4.09 -7.89 -28.81
CA GLY A 107 3.83 -6.66 -28.06
C GLY A 107 2.92 -5.71 -28.82
N GLU A 108 1.85 -5.27 -28.15
CA GLU A 108 1.18 -4.01 -28.46
C GLU A 108 1.59 -2.98 -27.40
N ALA A 109 2.35 -1.99 -27.85
CA ALA A 109 2.67 -0.80 -27.08
C ALA A 109 1.39 0.02 -26.87
N LEU A 110 0.85 -0.01 -25.66
CA LEU A 110 -0.17 0.94 -25.21
C LEU A 110 0.52 2.27 -24.90
N SER A 111 0.47 3.19 -25.86
CA SER A 111 0.84 4.59 -25.67
C SER A 111 -0.09 5.23 -24.64
N ALA A 112 0.47 5.67 -23.52
CA ALA A 112 -0.20 6.62 -22.63
C ALA A 112 -0.27 7.98 -23.34
N ALA A 113 -1.43 8.30 -23.91
CA ALA A 113 -1.72 9.62 -24.43
C ALA A 113 -1.98 10.59 -23.27
N GLU A 114 -0.97 11.35 -22.88
CA GLU A 114 -1.16 12.63 -22.20
C GLU A 114 -1.62 13.67 -23.23
N ALA A 115 -2.80 14.23 -23.03
CA ALA A 115 -3.39 15.22 -23.93
C ALA A 115 -2.60 16.55 -23.88
N SER A 116 -1.76 16.76 -24.89
CA SER A 116 -1.24 18.08 -25.25
C SER A 116 -2.28 18.83 -26.10
N GLY A 117 -2.95 19.82 -25.51
CA GLY A 117 -3.79 20.75 -26.25
C GLY A 117 -2.93 21.83 -26.92
N ALA A 118 -2.63 21.65 -28.20
CA ALA A 118 -2.13 22.71 -29.08
C ALA A 118 -3.30 23.22 -29.94
N GLY A 119 -3.53 24.53 -29.91
CA GLY A 119 -4.63 25.20 -30.58
C GLY A 119 -4.52 25.17 -32.10
N ALA A 120 -5.67 25.07 -32.76
CA ALA A 120 -5.84 25.40 -34.16
C ALA A 120 -6.41 26.82 -34.26
N ALA A 121 -5.75 27.63 -35.09
CA ALA A 121 -6.19 28.95 -35.49
C ALA A 121 -7.43 28.88 -36.39
N ALA A 122 -8.34 29.84 -36.23
CA ALA A 122 -9.24 30.29 -37.28
C ALA A 122 -9.54 31.78 -37.07
N ASP A 123 -9.38 32.54 -38.15
CA ASP A 123 -9.59 33.97 -38.30
C ASP A 123 -10.98 34.45 -37.85
N ALA A 124 -11.00 35.63 -37.22
CA ALA A 124 -12.07 36.62 -37.42
C ALA A 124 -11.59 38.00 -36.96
N SER A 125 -11.25 38.83 -37.94
CA SER A 125 -11.16 40.29 -37.88
C SER A 125 -12.47 40.92 -37.39
N GLY A 126 -12.41 41.93 -36.51
CA GLY A 126 -13.58 42.74 -36.18
C GLY A 126 -13.38 43.67 -34.98
N VAL A 127 -13.28 44.96 -35.28
CA VAL A 127 -13.02 46.12 -34.41
C VAL A 127 -14.10 46.34 -33.34
N GLY A 128 -13.72 46.82 -32.15
CA GLY A 128 -14.67 47.40 -31.19
C GLY A 128 -14.11 47.66 -29.79
N ALA A 129 -13.59 48.86 -29.57
CA ALA A 129 -13.10 49.36 -28.29
C ALA A 129 -14.21 49.57 -27.24
N ALA A 130 -13.94 49.28 -25.96
CA ALA A 130 -14.47 50.04 -24.82
C ALA A 130 -13.70 49.72 -23.53
N ALA A 131 -13.42 50.77 -22.77
CA ALA A 131 -12.56 50.83 -21.59
C ALA A 131 -13.16 50.23 -20.31
N GLY A 132 -12.30 49.78 -19.39
CA GLY A 132 -12.68 49.45 -18.02
C GLY A 132 -11.46 49.13 -17.15
N ARG A 133 -11.17 50.01 -16.19
CA ARG A 133 -9.94 50.05 -15.37
C ARG A 133 -9.90 48.92 -14.33
N GLY A 134 -8.71 48.38 -14.07
CA GLY A 134 -8.45 47.49 -12.92
C GLY A 134 -6.97 47.13 -12.80
N THR A 135 -6.27 47.82 -11.91
CA THR A 135 -4.81 47.84 -11.73
C THR A 135 -4.17 46.48 -11.42
N SER A 136 -3.22 46.02 -12.25
CA SER A 136 -2.12 45.17 -11.80
C SER A 136 -0.81 45.95 -11.90
N ARG A 137 -0.21 46.21 -10.74
CA ARG A 137 1.10 46.85 -10.65
C ARG A 137 2.15 45.75 -10.63
N ALA A 138 2.77 45.53 -11.79
CA ALA A 138 4.04 44.85 -11.89
C ALA A 138 5.08 45.62 -11.06
N ALA A 139 5.81 44.92 -10.20
CA ALA A 139 7.03 45.44 -9.59
C ALA A 139 8.16 44.47 -9.93
N ALA A 140 9.03 44.95 -10.81
CA ALA A 140 10.32 44.36 -11.13
C ALA A 140 11.16 44.18 -9.87
N GLY A 141 11.64 42.96 -9.63
CA GLY A 141 12.62 42.66 -8.60
C GLY A 141 14.03 42.68 -9.19
N ALA A 142 14.79 43.70 -8.82
CA ALA A 142 16.18 43.88 -9.21
C ALA A 142 17.06 42.68 -8.84
N ALA A 143 17.93 42.30 -9.77
CA ALA A 143 19.04 41.38 -9.53
C ALA A 143 20.02 42.02 -8.54
N GLY A 144 19.98 41.56 -7.29
CA GLY A 144 20.98 41.86 -6.26
C GLY A 144 21.80 40.60 -5.97
N THR A 145 23.07 40.63 -6.36
CA THR A 145 24.09 39.65 -5.95
C THR A 145 24.33 39.77 -4.44
N GLY A 146 23.56 39.03 -3.66
CA GLY A 146 23.72 38.89 -2.20
C GLY A 146 24.37 37.55 -1.86
N SER A 147 25.58 37.62 -1.33
CA SER A 147 26.37 36.50 -0.79
C SER A 147 25.54 35.53 0.07
N VAL A 148 25.52 34.26 -0.30
CA VAL A 148 24.82 33.17 0.41
C VAL A 148 25.65 32.73 1.61
N ALA A 149 25.53 33.47 2.70
CA ALA A 149 25.85 32.97 4.04
C ALA A 149 24.56 32.91 4.87
N ALA A 150 23.59 32.10 4.42
CA ALA A 150 22.39 31.82 5.21
C ALA A 150 22.76 30.84 6.34
N ALA A 151 22.89 31.36 7.56
CA ALA A 151 22.94 30.55 8.76
C ALA A 151 21.77 29.53 8.74
N LYS A 152 22.09 28.24 8.85
CA LYS A 152 21.11 27.13 8.83
C LYS A 152 20.19 27.23 10.06
N LYS A 153 19.15 28.06 9.98
CA LYS A 153 18.07 28.08 10.97
C LYS A 153 17.45 26.68 10.96
N LYS A 154 17.45 25.98 12.10
CA LYS A 154 16.81 24.66 12.22
C LYS A 154 15.33 24.83 11.86
N ILE A 155 14.90 24.29 10.72
CA ILE A 155 13.51 24.29 10.30
C ILE A 155 12.73 23.46 11.32
N LYS A 156 11.73 24.08 11.96
CA LYS A 156 10.85 23.39 12.90
C LYS A 156 9.89 22.53 12.07
N VAL A 157 9.99 21.21 12.22
CA VAL A 157 9.06 20.28 11.59
C VAL A 157 7.70 20.45 12.28
N ASP A 158 6.68 20.79 11.49
CA ASP A 158 5.30 20.86 11.98
C ASP A 158 4.84 19.45 12.42
N PRO A 159 4.49 19.25 13.70
CA PRO A 159 3.97 17.99 14.21
C PRO A 159 2.79 17.44 13.43
N ASP A 160 1.81 18.27 13.06
CA ASP A 160 0.55 17.82 12.46
C ASP A 160 0.78 17.38 11.02
N LEU A 161 1.55 18.17 10.27
CA LEU A 161 1.95 17.82 8.91
C LEU A 161 2.81 16.55 8.92
N LEU A 162 3.76 16.42 9.86
CA LEU A 162 4.57 15.21 9.97
C LEU A 162 3.72 13.98 10.27
N ILE A 163 2.74 14.05 11.18
CA ILE A 163 1.85 12.91 11.42
C ILE A 163 1.02 12.61 10.17
N GLY A 164 0.50 13.64 9.51
CA GLY A 164 -0.29 13.50 8.29
C GLY A 164 0.44 12.78 7.16
N ARG A 165 1.77 12.91 7.10
CA ARG A 165 2.63 12.47 6.00
C ARG A 165 3.48 11.24 6.29
N ALA A 166 4.01 11.13 7.51
CA ALA A 166 4.88 10.03 7.93
C ALA A 166 4.10 8.88 8.59
N THR A 167 2.77 8.96 8.63
CA THR A 167 1.88 7.93 9.19
C THR A 167 0.60 7.83 8.36
N TYR A 168 -0.21 6.82 8.62
CA TYR A 168 -1.58 6.73 8.07
C TYR A 168 -2.61 7.61 8.80
N GLY A 169 -2.20 8.68 9.47
CA GLY A 169 -3.08 9.56 10.24
C GLY A 169 -2.93 9.45 11.75
N ARG A 170 -3.55 10.39 12.46
CA ARG A 170 -3.34 10.61 13.90
C ARG A 170 -3.89 9.47 14.76
N THR A 171 -3.15 9.15 15.83
CA THR A 171 -3.66 8.40 16.98
C THR A 171 -3.29 9.13 18.26
N ALA A 172 -4.05 8.91 19.33
CA ALA A 172 -3.71 9.48 20.64
C ALA A 172 -2.32 9.06 21.15
N ALA A 173 -1.79 7.92 20.68
CA ALA A 173 -0.43 7.48 21.03
C ALA A 173 0.64 8.24 20.23
N SER A 174 0.39 8.49 18.94
CA SER A 174 1.29 9.25 18.06
C SER A 174 1.37 10.71 18.52
N ASP A 175 0.22 11.34 18.78
CA ASP A 175 0.12 12.72 19.30
C ASP A 175 0.95 12.88 20.58
N ARG A 176 0.67 12.07 21.62
CA ARG A 176 1.44 12.09 22.89
C ARG A 176 2.92 11.81 22.69
N SER A 177 3.27 10.93 21.74
CA SER A 177 4.67 10.63 21.49
C SER A 177 5.40 11.81 20.85
N ILE A 178 4.75 12.58 19.99
CA ILE A 178 5.34 13.79 19.40
C ILE A 178 5.36 14.94 20.39
N GLU A 179 4.29 15.15 21.16
CA GLU A 179 4.26 16.15 22.24
C GLU A 179 5.42 15.95 23.22
N ARG A 180 5.70 14.71 23.62
CA ARG A 180 6.78 14.38 24.57
C ARG A 180 8.18 14.50 23.97
N LEU A 181 8.38 14.09 22.72
CA LEU A 181 9.72 14.00 22.11
C LEU A 181 10.10 15.25 21.31
N GLY A 182 9.11 15.99 20.80
CA GLY A 182 9.27 16.89 19.66
C GLY A 182 9.31 16.14 18.32
N ALA A 183 8.82 16.80 17.25
CA ALA A 183 8.68 16.21 15.92
C ALA A 183 10.00 15.66 15.35
N SER A 184 11.11 16.40 15.49
CA SER A 184 12.42 15.97 14.97
C SER A 184 12.94 14.71 15.67
N ALA A 185 12.87 14.63 17.00
CA ALA A 185 13.32 13.45 17.74
C ALA A 185 12.39 12.24 17.52
N TRP A 186 11.09 12.50 17.34
CA TRP A 186 10.15 11.46 16.93
C TRP A 186 10.48 10.89 15.55
N LEU A 187 10.79 11.74 14.56
CA LEU A 187 11.21 11.30 13.22
C LEU A 187 12.47 10.43 13.30
N GLU A 188 13.48 10.87 14.04
CA GLU A 188 14.71 10.10 14.26
C GLU A 188 14.48 8.74 14.92
N ARG A 189 13.43 8.63 15.74
CA ARG A 189 13.00 7.35 16.33
C ARG A 189 12.30 6.48 15.30
N GLN A 190 11.42 7.04 14.47
CA GLN A 190 10.69 6.32 13.42
C GLN A 190 11.61 5.80 12.30
N LEU A 191 12.70 6.50 12.00
CA LEU A 191 13.75 6.03 11.09
C LEU A 191 14.53 4.81 11.65
N ARG A 192 14.28 4.40 12.90
CA ARG A 192 14.92 3.26 13.57
C ARG A 192 13.84 2.31 14.14
N PRO A 193 13.02 1.66 13.28
CA PRO A 193 11.85 0.91 13.72
C PRO A 193 12.17 -0.25 14.67
N ALA A 194 13.37 -0.84 14.57
CA ALA A 194 13.84 -1.88 15.49
C ALA A 194 13.93 -1.42 16.95
N LYS A 195 14.06 -0.11 17.20
CA LYS A 195 14.08 0.49 18.56
C LYS A 195 12.67 0.81 19.08
N ILE A 196 11.62 0.58 18.29
CA ILE A 196 10.23 0.83 18.65
C ILE A 196 9.58 -0.50 19.02
N LYS A 197 9.17 -0.61 20.30
CA LYS A 197 8.28 -1.67 20.77
C LYS A 197 6.93 -1.52 20.06
N ASP A 198 6.41 -2.61 19.52
CA ASP A 198 5.21 -2.61 18.71
C ASP A 198 4.27 -3.77 19.07
N PRO A 199 3.74 -3.81 20.30
CA PRO A 199 2.90 -4.93 20.76
C PRO A 199 1.60 -5.05 19.94
N LYS A 200 1.05 -3.92 19.47
CA LYS A 200 -0.16 -3.93 18.63
C LYS A 200 0.11 -4.50 17.25
N GLY A 201 1.22 -4.13 16.62
CA GLY A 201 1.63 -4.76 15.36
C GLY A 201 1.97 -6.24 15.54
N GLN A 202 2.61 -6.63 16.64
CA GLN A 202 2.87 -8.05 16.96
C GLN A 202 1.57 -8.85 17.16
N ALA A 203 0.53 -8.22 17.73
CA ALA A 203 -0.78 -8.84 17.84
C ALA A 203 -1.43 -9.05 16.47
N VAL A 204 -1.17 -8.19 15.49
CA VAL A 204 -1.55 -8.44 14.08
C VAL A 204 -0.76 -9.62 13.53
N ASP A 205 0.57 -9.63 13.69
CA ASP A 205 1.42 -10.73 13.19
C ASP A 205 0.98 -12.11 13.75
N ALA A 206 0.51 -12.15 15.00
CA ALA A 206 0.03 -13.37 15.64
C ALA A 206 -1.26 -13.95 15.02
N GLN A 207 -2.04 -13.13 14.31
CA GLN A 207 -3.25 -13.59 13.60
C GLN A 207 -2.95 -14.31 12.28
N PHE A 208 -1.72 -14.17 11.77
CA PHE A 208 -1.30 -14.69 10.46
C PHE A 208 -0.05 -15.56 10.58
N PRO A 209 -0.11 -16.70 11.30
CA PRO A 209 1.04 -17.57 11.50
C PRO A 209 1.61 -18.12 10.19
N ASP A 210 0.75 -18.34 9.19
CA ASP A 210 1.11 -18.98 7.91
C ASP A 210 1.98 -18.06 7.03
N LEU A 211 1.97 -16.75 7.28
CA LEU A 211 2.92 -15.82 6.66
C LEU A 211 4.38 -16.12 7.01
N LYS A 212 4.64 -16.89 8.08
CA LYS A 212 5.98 -17.33 8.46
C LYS A 212 6.45 -18.55 7.70
N TRP A 213 5.56 -19.26 7.01
CA TRP A 213 5.92 -20.41 6.20
C TRP A 213 7.00 -20.03 5.18
N SER A 214 7.87 -20.98 4.86
CA SER A 214 8.70 -20.93 3.67
C SER A 214 7.85 -21.21 2.43
N ILE A 215 8.37 -20.89 1.24
CA ILE A 215 7.73 -21.23 -0.04
C ILE A 215 7.43 -22.75 -0.11
N ALA A 216 8.37 -23.59 0.33
CA ALA A 216 8.18 -25.04 0.34
C ALA A 216 7.03 -25.48 1.27
N GLN A 217 6.91 -24.86 2.45
CA GLN A 217 5.79 -25.13 3.37
C GLN A 217 4.46 -24.66 2.79
N ALA A 218 4.41 -23.50 2.14
CA ALA A 218 3.20 -23.02 1.47
C ALA A 218 2.75 -23.99 0.35
N ARG A 219 3.69 -24.48 -0.47
CA ARG A 219 3.39 -25.44 -1.53
C ARG A 219 2.96 -26.82 -1.02
N ALA A 220 3.48 -27.25 0.13
CA ALA A 220 3.08 -28.51 0.75
C ALA A 220 1.74 -28.41 1.49
N GLY A 221 1.41 -27.22 2.02
CA GLY A 221 0.25 -27.00 2.87
C GLY A 221 -1.00 -26.45 2.18
N LEU A 222 -0.87 -25.92 0.95
CA LEU A 222 -1.96 -25.26 0.22
C LEU A 222 -2.16 -25.87 -1.16
N GLU A 223 -3.39 -25.77 -1.65
CA GLU A 223 -3.70 -26.05 -3.05
C GLU A 223 -3.05 -25.01 -3.96
N VAL A 224 -2.60 -25.44 -5.14
CA VAL A 224 -2.02 -24.55 -6.16
C VAL A 224 -3.04 -23.47 -6.53
N GLY A 225 -2.62 -22.20 -6.49
CA GLY A 225 -3.51 -21.07 -6.74
C GLY A 225 -4.40 -20.68 -5.56
N SER A 226 -4.17 -21.24 -4.35
CA SER A 226 -4.94 -20.87 -3.15
C SER A 226 -4.88 -19.38 -2.86
N TRP A 227 -6.05 -18.80 -2.56
CA TRP A 227 -6.20 -17.40 -2.21
C TRP A 227 -5.93 -17.12 -0.74
N ASP A 228 -5.90 -18.14 0.12
CA ASP A 228 -5.84 -17.97 1.57
C ASP A 228 -4.59 -17.18 1.99
N LEU A 229 -3.40 -17.62 1.57
CA LEU A 229 -2.15 -16.97 1.94
C LEU A 229 -1.99 -15.59 1.26
N MET A 230 -2.55 -15.42 0.06
CA MET A 230 -2.54 -14.13 -0.63
C MET A 230 -3.39 -13.09 0.11
N MET A 231 -4.59 -13.50 0.52
CA MET A 231 -5.50 -12.66 1.30
C MET A 231 -4.92 -12.37 2.68
N ASP A 232 -4.22 -13.32 3.30
CA ASP A 232 -3.49 -13.09 4.55
C ASP A 232 -2.43 -12.00 4.39
N VAL A 233 -1.65 -12.00 3.30
CA VAL A 233 -0.65 -10.93 3.04
C VAL A 233 -1.32 -9.56 2.90
N CYS A 234 -2.42 -9.48 2.14
CA CYS A 234 -3.11 -8.22 1.88
C CYS A 234 -3.76 -7.64 3.15
N THR A 235 -4.40 -8.51 3.93
CA THR A 235 -5.07 -8.13 5.19
C THR A 235 -4.07 -7.86 6.31
N HIS A 236 -2.95 -8.60 6.37
CA HIS A 236 -1.82 -8.30 7.26
C HIS A 236 -1.24 -6.92 6.98
N HIS A 237 -0.98 -6.59 5.71
CA HIS A 237 -0.51 -5.26 5.31
C HIS A 237 -1.42 -4.13 5.84
N LEU A 238 -2.74 -4.30 5.68
CA LEU A 238 -3.72 -3.35 6.20
C LEU A 238 -3.75 -3.31 7.74
N GLY A 239 -3.69 -4.45 8.40
CA GLY A 239 -3.64 -4.53 9.87
C GLY A 239 -2.42 -3.84 10.46
N ARG A 240 -1.26 -3.97 9.80
CA ARG A 240 -0.03 -3.26 10.18
C ARG A 240 -0.20 -1.75 10.04
N ALA A 241 -0.78 -1.27 8.94
CA ALA A 241 -1.08 0.14 8.73
C ALA A 241 -2.03 0.74 9.80
N LEU A 242 -3.04 -0.04 10.24
CA LEU A 242 -3.99 0.36 11.27
C LEU A 242 -3.35 0.46 12.67
N PHE A 243 -2.51 -0.51 13.04
CA PHE A 243 -2.20 -0.77 14.45
C PHE A 243 -0.73 -0.63 14.84
N SER A 244 0.20 -0.66 13.89
CA SER A 244 1.62 -0.61 14.22
C SER A 244 2.02 0.74 14.82
N SER A 245 2.93 0.70 15.79
CA SER A 245 3.63 1.88 16.31
C SER A 245 4.86 2.28 15.50
N ARG A 246 5.24 1.48 14.49
CA ARG A 246 6.34 1.72 13.55
C ARG A 246 5.81 2.40 12.30
N GLU A 247 5.20 3.56 12.49
CA GLU A 247 4.28 4.17 11.52
C GLU A 247 4.96 4.53 10.18
N LEU A 248 6.11 5.21 10.22
CA LEU A 248 6.84 5.56 8.99
C LEU A 248 7.35 4.31 8.27
N PHE A 249 7.70 3.26 9.02
CA PHE A 249 8.13 2.00 8.44
C PHE A 249 6.98 1.34 7.65
N GLU A 250 5.75 1.33 8.17
CA GLU A 250 4.61 0.76 7.44
C GLU A 250 4.25 1.60 6.19
N VAL A 251 4.36 2.94 6.26
CA VAL A 251 4.20 3.80 5.08
C VAL A 251 5.25 3.47 4.01
N MET A 252 6.52 3.30 4.41
CA MET A 252 7.57 2.94 3.47
C MET A 252 7.42 1.51 2.92
N VAL A 253 6.87 0.57 3.71
CA VAL A 253 6.53 -0.77 3.21
C VAL A 253 5.50 -0.68 2.09
N ASP A 254 4.47 0.14 2.23
CA ASP A 254 3.48 0.37 1.18
C ASP A 254 4.08 1.06 -0.05
N PHE A 255 4.88 2.12 0.15
CA PHE A 255 5.58 2.80 -0.92
C PHE A 255 6.43 1.83 -1.77
N TRP A 256 7.22 0.95 -1.13
CA TRP A 256 8.06 0.00 -1.84
C TRP A 256 7.28 -1.17 -2.44
N SER A 257 6.23 -1.66 -1.76
CA SER A 257 5.28 -2.60 -2.35
C SER A 257 4.66 -2.06 -3.63
N ASN A 258 4.43 -0.74 -3.70
CA ASN A 258 3.87 -0.07 -4.87
C ASN A 258 4.91 0.18 -5.96
N HIS A 259 6.15 0.52 -5.60
CA HIS A 259 7.22 0.81 -6.56
C HIS A 259 7.79 -0.45 -7.22
N LEU A 260 7.94 -1.54 -6.46
CA LEU A 260 8.39 -2.85 -6.94
C LEU A 260 7.18 -3.81 -6.91
N ASN A 261 6.15 -3.43 -7.67
CA ASN A 261 4.82 -4.02 -7.57
C ASN A 261 4.80 -5.47 -8.04
N ILE A 262 4.10 -6.28 -7.23
CA ILE A 262 3.68 -7.63 -7.58
C ILE A 262 2.24 -7.74 -7.11
N ALA A 263 1.33 -7.87 -8.08
CA ALA A 263 -0.09 -7.92 -7.83
C ALA A 263 -0.44 -9.06 -6.87
N CYS A 264 -1.22 -8.74 -5.85
CA CYS A 264 -1.70 -9.70 -4.86
C CYS A 264 -3.10 -9.30 -4.39
N PRO A 265 -4.09 -10.21 -4.43
CA PRO A 265 -4.01 -11.59 -4.91
C PRO A 265 -3.80 -11.70 -6.44
N GLY A 266 -3.10 -12.75 -6.88
CA GLY A 266 -2.80 -13.07 -8.28
C GLY A 266 -2.35 -14.53 -8.44
N GLY A 267 -2.80 -15.20 -9.50
CA GLY A 267 -2.68 -16.66 -9.66
C GLY A 267 -1.26 -17.20 -9.53
N ASP A 268 -0.25 -16.47 -10.03
CA ASP A 268 1.12 -16.96 -10.12
C ASP A 268 1.98 -16.70 -8.87
N VAL A 269 1.41 -16.08 -7.82
CA VAL A 269 2.18 -15.67 -6.63
C VAL A 269 1.62 -16.20 -5.31
N TRP A 270 0.69 -17.17 -5.39
CA TRP A 270 0.01 -17.81 -4.25
C TRP A 270 0.97 -18.36 -3.19
N ASP A 271 2.13 -18.87 -3.61
CA ASP A 271 3.14 -19.50 -2.75
C ASP A 271 4.37 -18.62 -2.47
N THR A 272 4.49 -17.46 -3.10
CA THR A 272 5.74 -16.66 -3.05
C THR A 272 5.54 -15.24 -2.53
N ARG A 273 4.34 -14.64 -2.69
CA ARG A 273 4.13 -13.22 -2.37
C ARG A 273 4.32 -12.87 -0.90
N HIS A 274 4.02 -13.79 0.02
CA HIS A 274 4.20 -13.59 1.45
C HIS A 274 5.69 -13.45 1.83
N ARG A 275 6.57 -14.29 1.25
CA ARG A 275 8.02 -14.14 1.41
C ARG A 275 8.54 -12.87 0.77
N TYR A 276 8.02 -12.48 -0.39
CA TYR A 276 8.39 -11.21 -1.00
C TYR A 276 8.07 -10.03 -0.07
N GLN A 277 6.89 -10.04 0.57
CA GLN A 277 6.52 -8.99 1.52
C GLN A 277 7.48 -8.94 2.71
N ILE A 278 7.83 -10.09 3.28
CA ILE A 278 8.62 -10.15 4.52
C ILE A 278 10.12 -9.99 4.27
N ASP A 279 10.67 -10.77 3.35
CA ASP A 279 12.12 -10.91 3.13
C ASP A 279 12.70 -9.86 2.19
N VAL A 280 11.86 -9.20 1.38
CA VAL A 280 12.27 -8.15 0.44
C VAL A 280 11.74 -6.81 0.93
N ILE A 281 10.44 -6.57 0.82
CA ILE A 281 9.86 -5.24 1.05
C ILE A 281 10.08 -4.80 2.50
N ARG A 282 9.58 -5.55 3.48
CA ARG A 282 9.67 -5.18 4.90
C ARG A 282 11.10 -5.19 5.40
N LYS A 283 11.91 -6.19 5.03
CA LYS A 283 13.32 -6.28 5.44
C LYS A 283 14.15 -5.07 5.01
N HIS A 284 13.88 -4.52 3.83
CA HIS A 284 14.70 -3.47 3.23
C HIS A 284 14.04 -2.08 3.20
N ALA A 285 12.81 -1.91 3.74
CA ALA A 285 12.01 -0.68 3.58
C ALA A 285 12.70 0.63 4.02
N LEU A 286 13.58 0.58 5.03
CA LEU A 286 14.38 1.73 5.49
C LEU A 286 15.90 1.52 5.32
N GLY A 287 16.29 0.51 4.53
CA GLY A 287 17.68 0.17 4.23
C GLY A 287 18.24 0.99 3.06
N THR A 288 18.99 0.32 2.20
CA THR A 288 19.49 0.88 0.94
C THR A 288 18.61 0.44 -0.22
N PHE A 289 18.41 1.30 -1.21
CA PHE A 289 17.68 0.92 -2.43
C PHE A 289 18.43 -0.14 -3.23
N GLU A 290 19.77 -0.12 -3.22
CA GLU A 290 20.57 -1.18 -3.84
C GLU A 290 20.21 -2.57 -3.29
N ASP A 291 20.18 -2.74 -1.97
CA ASP A 291 19.84 -4.03 -1.37
C ASP A 291 18.39 -4.42 -1.66
N LEU A 292 17.47 -3.46 -1.62
CA LEU A 292 16.06 -3.70 -1.95
C LEU A 292 15.90 -4.16 -3.42
N LEU A 293 16.54 -3.48 -4.37
CA LEU A 293 16.50 -3.83 -5.79
C LEU A 293 17.09 -5.22 -6.03
N LEU A 294 18.25 -5.51 -5.44
CA LEU A 294 18.88 -6.83 -5.56
C LEU A 294 18.03 -7.94 -4.96
N ALA A 295 17.42 -7.70 -3.80
CA ALA A 295 16.54 -8.66 -3.15
C ALA A 295 15.29 -8.93 -3.99
N SER A 296 14.68 -7.87 -4.55
CA SER A 296 13.50 -7.99 -5.41
C SER A 296 13.81 -8.70 -6.72
N ALA A 297 14.86 -8.28 -7.42
CA ALA A 297 15.16 -8.69 -8.79
C ALA A 297 15.41 -10.19 -8.98
N PHE A 298 15.75 -10.89 -7.90
CA PHE A 298 15.97 -12.33 -7.92
C PHE A 298 14.99 -13.09 -7.03
N HIS A 299 13.97 -12.44 -6.46
CA HIS A 299 12.97 -13.15 -5.67
C HIS A 299 12.03 -13.94 -6.59
N PRO A 300 11.66 -15.20 -6.26
CA PRO A 300 10.72 -16.00 -7.05
C PRO A 300 9.46 -15.24 -7.50
N ALA A 301 8.80 -14.55 -6.56
CA ALA A 301 7.60 -13.76 -6.88
C ALA A 301 7.82 -12.75 -8.03
N MET A 302 8.94 -12.00 -8.04
CA MET A 302 9.22 -11.00 -9.08
C MET A 302 9.58 -11.66 -10.40
N LEU A 303 10.41 -12.71 -10.33
CA LEU A 303 10.79 -13.48 -11.51
C LEU A 303 9.59 -14.16 -12.17
N THR A 304 8.62 -14.64 -11.40
CA THR A 304 7.40 -15.23 -11.95
C THR A 304 6.46 -14.15 -12.48
N PHE A 305 6.26 -13.06 -11.72
CA PHE A 305 5.33 -11.99 -12.11
C PHE A 305 5.69 -11.29 -13.43
N LEU A 306 6.98 -11.19 -13.75
CA LEU A 306 7.47 -10.58 -14.99
C LEU A 306 8.08 -11.59 -15.96
N ASP A 307 7.75 -12.88 -15.83
CA ASP A 307 8.21 -13.98 -16.70
C ASP A 307 9.74 -14.15 -16.78
N GLY A 308 10.49 -13.61 -15.81
CA GLY A 308 11.93 -13.78 -15.68
C GLY A 308 12.36 -15.25 -15.54
N THR A 309 11.49 -16.12 -15.01
CA THR A 309 11.73 -17.58 -14.92
C THR A 309 11.82 -18.28 -16.29
N ASN A 310 11.24 -17.65 -17.32
CA ASN A 310 11.21 -18.17 -18.69
C ASN A 310 12.36 -17.60 -19.54
N SER A 311 13.18 -16.69 -18.99
CA SER A 311 14.24 -16.03 -19.75
C SER A 311 15.46 -16.94 -19.96
N SER A 312 15.84 -17.16 -21.22
CA SER A 312 17.07 -17.87 -21.62
C SER A 312 17.85 -17.08 -22.67
N LYS A 313 19.09 -17.51 -22.96
CA LYS A 313 19.92 -16.92 -24.01
C LYS A 313 19.30 -17.05 -25.41
N GLU A 314 18.44 -18.05 -25.63
CA GLU A 314 17.68 -18.25 -26.87
C GLU A 314 16.41 -17.40 -26.91
N ALA A 315 15.76 -17.20 -25.76
CA ALA A 315 14.55 -16.39 -25.60
C ALA A 315 14.70 -15.40 -24.43
N PRO A 316 15.47 -14.31 -24.61
CA PRO A 316 15.67 -13.32 -23.56
C PRO A 316 14.36 -12.57 -23.29
N ASN A 317 14.08 -12.28 -22.02
CA ASN A 317 12.85 -11.60 -21.63
C ASN A 317 13.10 -10.09 -21.58
N GLU A 318 12.73 -9.41 -22.67
CA GLU A 318 12.85 -7.96 -22.79
C GLU A 318 11.85 -7.21 -21.90
N ASN A 319 10.69 -7.81 -21.59
CA ASN A 319 9.71 -7.19 -20.70
C ASN A 319 10.33 -6.95 -19.31
N TYR A 320 10.88 -7.98 -18.68
CA TYR A 320 11.51 -7.82 -17.37
C TYR A 320 12.69 -6.82 -17.40
N ALA A 321 13.50 -6.86 -18.45
CA ALA A 321 14.59 -5.92 -18.63
C ALA A 321 14.11 -4.47 -18.78
N ARG A 322 13.01 -4.26 -19.52
CA ARG A 322 12.33 -2.97 -19.66
C ARG A 322 11.83 -2.50 -18.31
N GLU A 323 11.12 -3.32 -17.55
CA GLU A 323 10.61 -2.91 -16.23
C GLU A 323 11.71 -2.55 -15.23
N VAL A 324 12.84 -3.28 -15.25
CA VAL A 324 14.00 -2.97 -14.42
C VAL A 324 14.55 -1.57 -14.74
N LEU A 325 14.67 -1.20 -16.02
CA LEU A 325 15.13 0.13 -16.43
C LEU A 325 14.07 1.20 -16.19
N GLU A 326 12.88 0.98 -16.73
CA GLU A 326 11.77 1.91 -16.86
C GLU A 326 11.10 2.21 -15.51
N LEU A 327 10.60 1.19 -14.84
CA LEU A 327 9.76 1.37 -13.65
C LEU A 327 10.55 1.30 -12.36
N HIS A 328 11.48 0.34 -12.26
CA HIS A 328 12.19 0.07 -11.02
C HIS A 328 13.40 1.00 -10.82
N THR A 329 14.08 1.46 -11.88
CA THR A 329 15.34 2.20 -11.70
C THR A 329 15.34 3.58 -12.33
N VAL A 330 15.77 3.73 -13.58
CA VAL A 330 16.16 5.01 -14.18
C VAL A 330 14.97 5.87 -14.59
N GLY A 331 13.77 5.30 -14.64
CA GLY A 331 12.53 5.98 -14.99
C GLY A 331 12.25 5.90 -16.49
N VAL A 332 10.97 6.02 -16.88
CA VAL A 332 10.49 6.05 -18.29
C VAL A 332 11.31 7.02 -19.16
N ASN A 333 11.62 8.21 -18.63
CA ASN A 333 12.42 9.23 -19.32
C ASN A 333 13.92 9.13 -18.96
N GLY A 334 14.40 7.92 -18.66
CA GLY A 334 15.76 7.63 -18.20
C GLY A 334 16.83 7.76 -19.28
N GLY A 335 16.42 7.74 -20.56
CA GLY A 335 17.29 7.86 -21.72
C GLY A 335 17.97 6.55 -22.14
N TYR A 336 17.42 5.40 -21.73
CA TYR A 336 17.82 4.10 -22.28
C TYR A 336 17.25 3.93 -23.70
N THR A 337 17.90 3.07 -24.47
CA THR A 337 17.47 2.71 -25.83
C THR A 337 16.90 1.30 -25.86
N GLU A 338 16.22 0.95 -26.95
CA GLU A 338 15.77 -0.43 -27.20
C GLU A 338 16.94 -1.42 -27.15
N LYS A 339 18.12 -1.01 -27.65
CA LYS A 339 19.34 -1.80 -27.58
C LYS A 339 19.79 -2.05 -26.14
N ASP A 340 19.62 -1.09 -25.23
CA ASP A 340 19.94 -1.28 -23.82
C ASP A 340 19.01 -2.31 -23.18
N ILE A 341 17.73 -2.32 -23.56
CA ILE A 341 16.75 -3.31 -23.10
C ILE A 341 17.16 -4.71 -23.57
N GLN A 342 17.41 -4.89 -24.86
CA GLN A 342 17.87 -6.17 -25.43
C GLN A 342 19.13 -6.70 -24.74
N ARG A 343 20.11 -5.81 -24.52
CA ARG A 343 21.39 -6.19 -23.88
C ARG A 343 21.23 -6.48 -22.39
N SER A 344 20.29 -5.79 -21.72
CA SER A 344 19.91 -6.08 -20.34
C SER A 344 19.19 -7.42 -20.23
N ALA A 345 18.28 -7.70 -21.15
CA ALA A 345 17.52 -8.95 -21.21
C ALA A 345 18.47 -10.15 -21.32
N LEU A 346 19.44 -10.09 -22.24
CA LEU A 346 20.49 -11.11 -22.35
C LEU A 346 21.26 -11.29 -21.04
N LEU A 347 21.66 -10.20 -20.38
CA LEU A 347 22.39 -10.29 -19.11
C LEU A 347 21.54 -10.87 -17.98
N LEU A 348 20.23 -10.66 -17.96
CA LEU A 348 19.33 -11.13 -16.90
C LEU A 348 18.86 -12.60 -17.07
N THR A 349 19.25 -13.27 -18.16
CA THR A 349 18.92 -14.70 -18.43
C THR A 349 19.48 -15.68 -17.39
N GLY A 350 18.86 -16.86 -17.31
CA GLY A 350 19.41 -18.03 -16.59
C GLY A 350 18.77 -18.33 -15.23
N TRP A 351 17.79 -17.56 -14.78
CA TRP A 351 17.02 -17.88 -13.58
C TRP A 351 15.80 -18.72 -13.89
N THR A 352 15.54 -19.73 -13.06
CA THR A 352 14.35 -20.58 -13.11
C THR A 352 13.73 -20.68 -11.72
N PHE A 353 12.44 -20.98 -11.68
CA PHE A 353 11.73 -21.30 -10.45
C PHE A 353 10.89 -22.55 -10.70
N TRP A 354 11.24 -23.64 -10.03
CA TRP A 354 10.54 -24.91 -10.14
C TRP A 354 10.48 -25.56 -8.76
N ASP A 355 9.36 -26.19 -8.44
CA ASP A 355 9.13 -26.89 -7.18
C ASP A 355 9.49 -26.03 -5.93
N GLY A 356 9.07 -24.77 -5.93
CA GLY A 356 9.29 -23.85 -4.81
C GLY A 356 10.74 -23.38 -4.64
N LYS A 357 11.63 -23.70 -5.57
CA LYS A 357 13.06 -23.35 -5.50
C LYS A 357 13.48 -22.49 -6.67
N ARG A 358 14.13 -21.37 -6.35
CA ARG A 358 14.86 -20.58 -7.34
C ARG A 358 16.17 -21.30 -7.67
N LYS A 359 16.42 -21.52 -8.95
CA LYS A 359 17.68 -22.09 -9.45
C LYS A 359 18.28 -21.18 -10.51
N TYR A 360 19.61 -21.12 -10.53
CA TYR A 360 20.34 -20.52 -11.63
C TYR A 360 20.91 -21.63 -12.50
N GLU A 361 20.72 -21.51 -13.81
CA GLU A 361 21.08 -22.50 -14.81
C GLU A 361 22.08 -21.87 -15.80
N PRO A 362 23.39 -22.08 -15.62
CA PRO A 362 24.43 -21.49 -16.47
C PRO A 362 24.21 -21.73 -17.96
N GLN A 363 23.72 -22.92 -18.33
CA GLN A 363 23.46 -23.29 -19.72
C GLN A 363 22.41 -22.40 -20.41
N ARG A 364 21.49 -21.81 -19.64
CA ARG A 364 20.45 -20.87 -20.12
C ARG A 364 20.94 -19.42 -20.12
N HIS A 365 22.09 -19.12 -19.55
CA HIS A 365 22.61 -17.76 -19.48
C HIS A 365 23.40 -17.38 -20.72
N HIS A 366 23.18 -16.16 -21.20
CA HIS A 366 23.93 -15.61 -22.32
C HIS A 366 25.38 -15.34 -21.91
N THR A 367 26.34 -15.69 -22.77
CA THR A 367 27.75 -15.30 -22.62
C THR A 367 28.18 -14.42 -23.78
N GLY A 368 29.17 -13.57 -23.54
CA GLY A 368 29.65 -12.58 -24.50
C GLY A 368 29.49 -11.15 -24.00
N ARG A 369 30.28 -10.24 -24.59
CA ARG A 369 30.39 -8.87 -24.10
C ARG A 369 29.02 -8.16 -24.07
N ILE A 370 28.63 -7.68 -22.90
CA ILE A 370 27.44 -6.85 -22.70
C ILE A 370 27.84 -5.37 -22.59
N LYS A 371 27.06 -4.52 -23.26
CA LYS A 371 27.03 -3.07 -23.08
C LYS A 371 25.56 -2.66 -22.98
N ALA A 372 25.15 -2.13 -21.83
CA ALA A 372 23.78 -1.69 -21.59
C ALA A 372 23.82 -0.49 -20.64
N PHE A 373 23.28 0.65 -21.08
CA PHE A 373 23.06 1.84 -20.27
C PHE A 373 24.27 2.26 -19.41
N GLY A 374 25.41 2.49 -20.07
CA GLY A 374 26.66 2.89 -19.42
C GLY A 374 27.38 1.78 -18.62
N PHE A 375 26.82 0.57 -18.56
CA PHE A 375 27.47 -0.60 -17.99
C PHE A 375 28.14 -1.44 -19.08
N SER A 376 29.31 -2.00 -18.80
CA SER A 376 29.95 -2.99 -19.68
C SER A 376 30.64 -4.10 -18.90
N ILE A 377 30.51 -5.33 -19.40
CA ILE A 377 31.17 -6.51 -18.84
C ILE A 377 31.46 -7.52 -19.94
N ALA A 378 32.56 -8.29 -19.82
CA ALA A 378 32.91 -9.32 -20.80
C ALA A 378 31.93 -10.51 -20.81
N ASN A 379 31.33 -10.82 -19.66
CA ASN A 379 30.37 -11.92 -19.44
C ASN A 379 30.80 -13.27 -20.06
N ALA A 380 32.07 -13.64 -19.89
CA ALA A 380 32.67 -14.80 -20.55
C ALA A 380 32.32 -16.14 -19.89
N ASP A 381 31.93 -16.13 -18.62
CA ASP A 381 31.72 -17.33 -17.81
C ASP A 381 30.26 -17.41 -17.36
N ALA A 382 29.51 -18.36 -17.93
CA ALA A 382 28.10 -18.53 -17.65
C ALA A 382 27.81 -18.87 -16.19
N ALA A 383 28.72 -19.56 -15.48
CA ALA A 383 28.55 -19.86 -14.06
C ALA A 383 28.65 -18.60 -13.18
N LYS A 384 29.29 -17.55 -13.69
CA LYS A 384 29.42 -16.24 -13.04
C LYS A 384 28.31 -15.24 -13.42
N GLY A 385 27.31 -15.64 -14.19
CA GLY A 385 26.19 -14.77 -14.55
C GLY A 385 25.49 -14.08 -13.35
N PRO A 386 25.24 -14.74 -12.20
CA PRO A 386 24.64 -14.08 -11.03
C PRO A 386 25.53 -12.97 -10.47
N VAL A 387 26.86 -13.10 -10.60
CA VAL A 387 27.81 -12.04 -10.21
C VAL A 387 27.73 -10.88 -11.19
N ALA A 388 27.66 -11.14 -12.50
CA ALA A 388 27.52 -10.13 -13.53
C ALA A 388 26.20 -9.35 -13.40
N GLN A 389 25.08 -10.05 -13.19
CA GLN A 389 23.76 -9.47 -12.97
C GLN A 389 23.70 -8.58 -11.73
N ARG A 390 24.28 -9.04 -10.61
CA ARG A 390 24.38 -8.20 -9.41
C ARG A 390 25.19 -6.94 -9.66
N LYS A 391 26.31 -7.01 -10.38
CA LYS A 391 27.10 -5.81 -10.74
C LYS A 391 26.26 -4.83 -11.58
N TYR A 392 25.49 -5.34 -12.53
CA TYR A 392 24.61 -4.51 -13.36
C TYR A 392 23.50 -3.82 -12.56
N LEU A 393 22.77 -4.57 -11.73
CA LEU A 393 21.71 -4.00 -10.89
C LEU A 393 22.25 -2.97 -9.89
N ARG A 394 23.46 -3.17 -9.35
CA ARG A 394 24.14 -2.17 -8.50
C ARG A 394 24.47 -0.90 -9.27
N HIS A 395 24.95 -1.04 -10.51
CA HIS A 395 25.20 0.10 -11.39
C HIS A 395 23.91 0.90 -11.61
N LEU A 396 22.79 0.23 -11.91
CA LEU A 396 21.50 0.89 -12.06
C LEU A 396 21.04 1.55 -10.76
N ALA A 397 21.05 0.84 -9.62
CA ALA A 397 20.63 1.39 -8.33
C ALA A 397 21.38 2.68 -7.93
N ARG A 398 22.66 2.78 -8.30
CA ARG A 398 23.53 3.92 -8.02
C ARG A 398 23.53 4.99 -9.12
N HIS A 399 22.85 4.76 -10.23
CA HIS A 399 22.87 5.66 -11.37
C HIS A 399 22.23 7.02 -11.00
N PRO A 400 22.77 8.17 -11.45
CA PRO A 400 22.19 9.48 -11.14
C PRO A 400 20.72 9.62 -11.58
N LYS A 401 20.31 8.97 -12.66
CA LYS A 401 18.91 8.95 -13.11
C LYS A 401 18.01 8.19 -12.13
N THR A 402 18.48 7.09 -11.54
CA THR A 402 17.76 6.36 -10.49
C THR A 402 17.66 7.17 -9.21
N ALA A 403 18.75 7.84 -8.79
CA ALA A 403 18.72 8.77 -7.67
C ALA A 403 17.64 9.84 -7.86
N ARG A 404 17.55 10.43 -9.06
CA ARG A 404 16.52 11.40 -9.43
C ARG A 404 15.12 10.79 -9.45
N ASN A 405 14.94 9.61 -10.04
CA ASN A 405 13.64 8.94 -10.13
C ASN A 405 13.07 8.60 -8.74
N ILE A 406 13.88 7.99 -7.87
CA ILE A 406 13.50 7.66 -6.49
C ILE A 406 13.22 8.94 -5.69
N ALA A 407 14.06 9.97 -5.82
CA ALA A 407 13.82 11.27 -5.19
C ALA A 407 12.51 11.92 -5.64
N THR A 408 12.20 11.87 -6.94
CA THR A 408 10.91 12.34 -7.48
C THR A 408 9.75 11.57 -6.87
N LYS A 409 9.77 10.23 -6.89
CA LYS A 409 8.70 9.40 -6.33
C LYS A 409 8.46 9.69 -4.85
N LEU A 410 9.53 9.79 -4.04
CA LEU A 410 9.43 10.13 -2.62
C LEU A 410 8.87 11.55 -2.42
N ALA A 411 9.34 12.55 -3.18
CA ALA A 411 8.83 13.90 -3.08
C ALA A 411 7.35 13.99 -3.53
N THR A 412 6.97 13.25 -4.58
CA THR A 412 5.57 13.17 -5.03
C THR A 412 4.67 12.52 -3.99
N HIS A 413 5.17 11.50 -3.30
CA HIS A 413 4.41 10.80 -2.27
C HIS A 413 4.22 11.66 -1.01
N PHE A 414 5.29 12.30 -0.51
CA PHE A 414 5.28 12.97 0.80
C PHE A 414 5.04 14.48 0.77
N VAL A 415 5.28 15.17 -0.34
CA VAL A 415 5.26 16.65 -0.41
C VAL A 415 4.09 17.14 -1.26
N SER A 416 4.10 16.92 -2.57
CA SER A 416 3.12 17.50 -3.50
C SER A 416 3.05 16.68 -4.79
N ASP A 417 1.94 16.70 -5.52
CA ASP A 417 1.82 15.99 -6.81
C ASP A 417 2.82 16.47 -7.87
N SER A 418 3.26 17.73 -7.76
CA SER A 418 4.25 18.38 -8.65
C SER A 418 5.42 18.96 -7.83
N PRO A 419 6.29 18.12 -7.23
CA PRO A 419 7.35 18.59 -6.35
C PRO A 419 8.37 19.44 -7.12
N PRO A 420 8.90 20.51 -6.51
CA PRO A 420 9.83 21.40 -7.20
C PRO A 420 11.15 20.70 -7.50
N LYS A 421 11.74 21.06 -8.64
CA LYS A 421 13.01 20.51 -9.11
C LYS A 421 14.14 20.66 -8.08
N SER A 422 14.15 21.76 -7.31
CA SER A 422 15.14 22.02 -6.26
C SER A 422 15.17 20.93 -5.20
N LEU A 423 13.98 20.52 -4.71
CA LEU A 423 13.84 19.46 -3.73
C LEU A 423 14.33 18.13 -4.30
N ILE A 424 13.86 17.77 -5.51
CA ILE A 424 14.24 16.52 -6.18
C ILE A 424 15.77 16.45 -6.33
N ASP A 425 16.40 17.52 -6.81
CA ASP A 425 17.86 17.57 -7.00
C ASP A 425 18.61 17.47 -5.66
N SER A 426 18.09 18.09 -4.59
CA SER A 426 18.65 18.00 -3.25
C SER A 426 18.58 16.57 -2.69
N LEU A 427 17.43 15.93 -2.80
CA LEU A 427 17.21 14.56 -2.34
C LEU A 427 18.04 13.55 -3.14
N ALA A 428 18.15 13.72 -4.46
CA ALA A 428 18.99 12.88 -5.31
C ALA A 428 20.48 12.97 -4.91
N LYS A 429 20.97 14.18 -4.57
CA LYS A 429 22.33 14.35 -4.04
C LYS A 429 22.53 13.61 -2.71
N VAL A 430 21.55 13.68 -1.81
CA VAL A 430 21.59 12.93 -0.53
C VAL A 430 21.62 11.42 -0.79
N TYR A 431 20.76 10.93 -1.67
CA TYR A 431 20.71 9.52 -2.07
C TYR A 431 22.07 9.04 -2.60
N THR A 432 22.69 9.78 -3.53
CA THR A 432 24.00 9.42 -4.09
C THR A 432 25.10 9.48 -3.03
N LYS A 433 25.14 10.55 -2.23
CA LYS A 433 26.14 10.74 -1.16
C LYS A 433 26.11 9.62 -0.14
N HIS A 434 24.93 9.10 0.18
CA HIS A 434 24.74 8.07 1.19
C HIS A 434 24.62 6.66 0.59
N GLY A 435 25.11 6.44 -0.64
CA GLY A 435 25.18 5.11 -1.23
C GLY A 435 23.82 4.42 -1.32
N THR A 436 22.77 5.17 -1.70
CA THR A 436 21.37 4.72 -1.83
C THR A 436 20.61 4.49 -0.52
N ALA A 437 21.16 4.87 0.64
CA ALA A 437 20.44 4.75 1.91
C ALA A 437 19.21 5.66 1.98
N ILE A 438 18.05 5.08 2.32
CA ILE A 438 16.75 5.76 2.29
C ILE A 438 16.53 6.65 3.53
N GLY A 439 16.99 6.21 4.71
CA GLY A 439 16.84 6.97 5.94
C GLY A 439 17.34 8.43 5.87
N PRO A 440 18.58 8.68 5.37
CA PRO A 440 19.07 10.04 5.14
C PRO A 440 18.22 10.86 4.17
N VAL A 441 17.68 10.25 3.11
CA VAL A 441 16.82 10.93 2.13
C VAL A 441 15.50 11.37 2.77
N LEU A 442 14.85 10.48 3.54
CA LEU A 442 13.63 10.81 4.28
C LEU A 442 13.87 11.91 5.31
N ARG A 443 15.00 11.87 6.02
CA ARG A 443 15.38 12.95 6.95
C ARG A 443 15.49 14.29 6.23
N ALA A 444 16.18 14.33 5.08
CA ALA A 444 16.31 15.55 4.30
C ALA A 444 14.96 16.05 3.77
N LEU A 445 14.07 15.13 3.34
CA LEU A 445 12.73 15.45 2.87
C LEU A 445 11.88 16.08 3.98
N PHE A 446 11.71 15.40 5.11
CA PHE A 446 10.84 15.87 6.20
C PHE A 446 11.36 17.09 6.95
N THR A 447 12.60 17.49 6.70
CA THR A 447 13.20 18.72 7.27
C THR A 447 13.42 19.81 6.21
N SER A 448 12.88 19.62 5.01
CA SER A 448 12.98 20.60 3.92
C SER A 448 11.98 21.76 4.08
N PRO A 449 12.31 22.97 3.60
CA PRO A 449 11.34 24.06 3.48
C PRO A 449 10.12 23.67 2.65
N GLU A 450 10.33 22.90 1.57
CA GLU A 450 9.27 22.46 0.68
C GLU A 450 8.26 21.58 1.38
N PHE A 451 8.72 20.64 2.23
CA PHE A 451 7.82 19.86 3.08
C PHE A 451 7.08 20.76 4.08
N ALA A 452 7.76 21.70 4.74
CA ALA A 452 7.09 22.60 5.68
C ALA A 452 6.00 23.47 5.03
N ALA A 453 6.10 23.74 3.73
CA ALA A 453 5.14 24.50 2.95
C ALA A 453 4.04 23.65 2.29
N SER A 454 4.07 22.32 2.41
CA SER A 454 3.22 21.43 1.60
C SER A 454 1.89 21.02 2.24
N SER A 455 1.40 21.79 3.21
CA SER A 455 0.12 21.51 3.87
C SER A 455 -1.04 21.66 2.89
N GLY A 456 -1.77 20.57 2.63
CA GLY A 456 -2.93 20.58 1.73
C GLY A 456 -2.59 20.35 0.25
N GLU A 457 -1.32 20.14 -0.09
CA GLU A 457 -0.86 19.87 -1.46
C GLU A 457 -1.18 18.45 -1.95
N LYS A 458 -1.70 17.58 -1.08
CA LYS A 458 -1.97 16.18 -1.41
C LYS A 458 -3.27 15.71 -0.81
N ILE A 459 -3.79 14.66 -1.42
CA ILE A 459 -4.93 13.90 -0.92
C ILE A 459 -4.48 12.48 -0.61
N ARG A 460 -4.98 11.95 0.49
CA ARG A 460 -4.81 10.57 0.89
C ARG A 460 -5.41 9.65 -0.17
N ARG A 461 -4.73 8.57 -0.53
CA ARG A 461 -5.32 7.50 -1.36
C ARG A 461 -6.42 6.77 -0.57
N PRO A 462 -7.36 6.03 -1.21
CA PRO A 462 -8.49 5.45 -0.49
C PRO A 462 -8.13 4.57 0.73
N MET A 463 -7.07 3.75 0.63
CA MET A 463 -6.52 3.02 1.79
C MET A 463 -6.12 3.95 2.93
N GLU A 464 -5.37 5.00 2.65
CA GLU A 464 -4.91 5.97 3.66
C GLU A 464 -6.08 6.69 4.31
N GLN A 465 -7.14 7.01 3.55
CA GLN A 465 -8.35 7.65 4.07
C GLN A 465 -9.09 6.73 5.06
N VAL A 466 -9.37 5.49 4.66
CA VAL A 466 -10.07 4.51 5.51
C VAL A 466 -9.25 4.22 6.78
N VAL A 467 -7.93 4.01 6.64
CA VAL A 467 -7.05 3.78 7.78
C VAL A 467 -6.99 5.00 8.70
N ALA A 468 -6.87 6.22 8.16
CA ALA A 468 -6.85 7.45 8.96
C ALA A 468 -8.14 7.62 9.77
N SER A 469 -9.29 7.37 9.14
CA SER A 469 -10.59 7.45 9.83
C SER A 469 -10.71 6.39 10.92
N ALA A 470 -10.36 5.13 10.63
CA ALA A 470 -10.38 4.06 11.63
C ALA A 470 -9.45 4.36 12.84
N ARG A 471 -8.29 4.98 12.59
CA ARG A 471 -7.33 5.37 13.63
C ARG A 471 -7.86 6.49 14.52
N VAL A 472 -8.52 7.50 13.95
CA VAL A 472 -9.16 8.59 14.72
C VAL A 472 -10.32 8.06 15.58
N LEU A 473 -11.14 7.18 15.00
CA LEU A 473 -12.25 6.51 15.69
C LEU A 473 -11.79 5.56 16.79
N GLY A 474 -10.50 5.20 16.81
CA GLY A 474 -9.95 4.29 17.81
C GLY A 474 -10.44 2.86 17.63
N VAL A 475 -10.73 2.46 16.38
CA VAL A 475 -11.03 1.08 16.01
C VAL A 475 -9.96 0.18 16.61
N LYS A 476 -10.37 -0.92 17.25
CA LYS A 476 -9.45 -1.89 17.83
C LYS A 476 -9.46 -3.18 17.00
N ASN A 477 -8.31 -3.83 17.00
CA ASN A 477 -8.14 -5.10 16.32
C ASN A 477 -9.13 -6.13 16.88
N GLY A 478 -9.75 -6.90 15.99
CA GLY A 478 -10.56 -8.07 16.37
C GLY A 478 -9.68 -9.21 16.87
N SER A 479 -10.29 -10.27 17.39
CA SER A 479 -9.57 -11.45 17.89
C SER A 479 -9.14 -12.43 16.79
N ASN A 480 -9.53 -12.22 15.53
CA ASN A 480 -9.17 -13.09 14.41
C ASN A 480 -8.96 -12.33 13.09
N ALA A 481 -8.25 -12.98 12.16
CA ALA A 481 -7.90 -12.44 10.84
C ALA A 481 -9.11 -12.00 10.00
N LYS A 482 -10.29 -12.63 10.18
CA LYS A 482 -11.50 -12.27 9.41
C LYS A 482 -11.98 -10.84 9.68
N ALA A 483 -11.59 -10.25 10.82
CA ALA A 483 -11.91 -8.86 11.12
C ALA A 483 -11.17 -7.88 10.18
N LEU A 484 -9.90 -8.17 9.89
CA LEU A 484 -9.10 -7.40 8.95
C LEU A 484 -9.52 -7.63 7.49
N THR A 485 -10.09 -8.80 7.18
CA THR A 485 -10.69 -9.07 5.88
C THR A 485 -11.85 -8.13 5.55
N ASP A 486 -12.72 -7.82 6.51
CA ASP A 486 -13.84 -6.89 6.29
C ASP A 486 -13.31 -5.47 5.98
N MET A 487 -12.26 -5.04 6.69
CA MET A 487 -11.58 -3.78 6.39
C MET A 487 -10.94 -3.78 5.00
N TYR A 488 -10.33 -4.90 4.58
CA TYR A 488 -9.76 -5.02 3.23
C TYR A 488 -10.81 -4.81 2.14
N TYR A 489 -12.01 -5.41 2.30
CA TYR A 489 -13.07 -5.24 1.32
C TYR A 489 -13.61 -3.80 1.25
N ILE A 490 -13.73 -3.11 2.39
CA ILE A 490 -14.08 -1.67 2.40
C ILE A 490 -13.11 -0.87 1.53
N VAL A 491 -11.81 -1.10 1.69
CA VAL A 491 -10.79 -0.38 0.93
C VAL A 491 -10.77 -0.81 -0.55
N LYS A 492 -10.96 -2.10 -0.82
CA LYS A 492 -11.06 -2.64 -2.18
C LYS A 492 -12.24 -2.03 -2.94
N ASP A 493 -13.40 -1.92 -2.30
CA ASP A 493 -14.60 -1.32 -2.90
C ASP A 493 -14.45 0.18 -3.12
N ALA A 494 -13.54 0.83 -2.37
CA ALA A 494 -13.09 2.20 -2.63
C ALA A 494 -12.03 2.30 -3.76
N GLY A 495 -11.77 1.21 -4.49
CA GLY A 495 -10.88 1.16 -5.65
C GLY A 495 -9.41 0.91 -5.34
N HIS A 496 -9.05 0.62 -4.08
CA HIS A 496 -7.65 0.51 -3.66
C HIS A 496 -7.39 -0.74 -2.82
N GLY A 497 -7.69 -1.93 -3.34
CA GLY A 497 -7.36 -3.18 -2.65
C GLY A 497 -5.85 -3.23 -2.32
N PRO A 498 -5.42 -3.29 -1.04
CA PRO A 498 -4.01 -3.31 -0.71
C PRO A 498 -3.24 -4.37 -1.50
N LEU A 499 -2.16 -3.97 -2.18
CA LEU A 499 -1.33 -4.81 -3.05
C LEU A 499 -2.00 -5.32 -4.34
N GLY A 500 -3.25 -4.94 -4.61
CA GLY A 500 -4.09 -5.51 -5.66
C GLY A 500 -3.96 -4.85 -7.04
N TRP A 501 -3.01 -3.94 -7.25
CA TRP A 501 -2.81 -3.32 -8.56
C TRP A 501 -2.16 -4.33 -9.52
N SER A 502 -2.82 -4.57 -10.65
CA SER A 502 -2.42 -5.64 -11.59
C SER A 502 -1.17 -5.32 -12.38
N MET A 503 -0.90 -4.05 -12.69
CA MET A 503 0.20 -3.63 -13.55
C MET A 503 1.49 -3.41 -12.75
N PRO A 504 2.70 -3.61 -13.32
CA PRO A 504 3.95 -3.47 -12.58
C PRO A 504 4.28 -2.04 -12.14
N ASN A 505 3.56 -1.04 -12.67
CA ASN A 505 3.75 0.38 -12.34
C ASN A 505 3.15 0.81 -10.99
N GLY A 506 2.37 -0.05 -10.34
CA GLY A 506 1.73 0.24 -9.06
C GLY A 506 0.61 1.29 -9.15
N TYR A 507 -0.10 1.46 -8.03
CA TYR A 507 -1.10 2.49 -7.84
C TYR A 507 -0.53 3.90 -8.06
N ALA A 508 -1.33 4.77 -8.67
CA ALA A 508 -0.97 6.17 -8.86
C ALA A 508 -0.87 6.91 -7.51
N ASP A 509 0.19 7.71 -7.33
CA ASP A 509 0.35 8.56 -6.15
C ASP A 509 -0.32 9.93 -6.29
N ARG A 510 -0.80 10.31 -7.49
CA ARG A 510 -1.40 11.63 -7.75
C ARG A 510 -2.88 11.69 -7.36
N ALA A 511 -3.31 12.84 -6.83
CA ALA A 511 -4.68 13.06 -6.37
C ALA A 511 -5.72 12.90 -7.49
N SER A 512 -5.40 13.29 -8.72
CA SER A 512 -6.31 13.21 -9.87
C SER A 512 -6.80 11.79 -10.16
N ALA A 513 -6.03 10.76 -9.80
CA ALA A 513 -6.44 9.36 -9.95
C ALA A 513 -7.53 8.93 -8.94
N TRP A 514 -7.71 9.70 -7.86
CA TRP A 514 -8.55 9.33 -6.72
C TRP A 514 -9.70 10.30 -6.46
N GLN A 515 -9.74 11.42 -7.18
CA GLN A 515 -10.79 12.43 -7.07
C GLN A 515 -11.96 12.10 -8.01
N SER A 516 -12.98 11.41 -7.49
CA SER A 516 -14.25 11.26 -8.18
C SER A 516 -15.42 11.40 -7.20
N PRO A 517 -16.60 11.86 -7.66
CA PRO A 517 -17.81 11.90 -6.83
C PRO A 517 -18.17 10.52 -6.24
N ALA A 518 -18.00 9.46 -7.02
CA ALA A 518 -18.25 8.08 -6.58
C ALA A 518 -17.28 7.67 -5.45
N GLY A 519 -15.99 7.98 -5.60
CA GLY A 519 -14.99 7.72 -4.55
C GLY A 519 -15.29 8.48 -3.26
N ALA A 520 -15.66 9.77 -3.37
CA ALA A 520 -16.04 10.59 -2.22
C ALA A 520 -17.26 10.01 -1.49
N LEU A 521 -18.28 9.57 -2.23
CA LEU A 521 -19.47 8.93 -1.65
C LEU A 521 -19.13 7.60 -0.96
N GLN A 522 -18.26 6.78 -1.55
CA GLN A 522 -17.84 5.51 -0.96
C GLN A 522 -17.08 5.73 0.37
N VAL A 523 -16.22 6.74 0.44
CA VAL A 523 -15.52 7.13 1.67
C VAL A 523 -16.51 7.64 2.72
N PHE A 524 -17.48 8.46 2.31
CA PHE A 524 -18.53 8.95 3.21
C PHE A 524 -19.36 7.80 3.79
N ASN A 525 -19.81 6.87 2.94
CA ASN A 525 -20.61 5.71 3.36
C ASN A 525 -19.84 4.79 4.31
N SER A 526 -18.60 4.44 3.96
CA SER A 526 -17.75 3.58 4.81
C SER A 526 -17.41 4.25 6.15
N THR A 527 -17.14 5.56 6.14
CA THR A 527 -16.91 6.34 7.36
C THR A 527 -18.15 6.37 8.24
N THR A 528 -19.33 6.63 7.65
CA THR A 528 -20.62 6.59 8.36
C THR A 528 -20.83 5.24 9.02
N ALA A 529 -20.64 4.15 8.27
CA ALA A 529 -20.81 2.80 8.79
C ALA A 529 -19.86 2.49 9.97
N MET A 530 -18.61 2.95 9.90
CA MET A 530 -17.65 2.79 11.00
C MET A 530 -18.02 3.64 12.22
N VAL A 531 -18.41 4.90 12.01
CA VAL A 531 -18.80 5.84 13.08
C VAL A 531 -19.97 5.28 13.88
N HIS A 532 -21.03 4.83 13.19
CA HIS A 532 -22.23 4.29 13.84
C HIS A 532 -22.08 2.84 14.32
N GLY A 533 -20.94 2.19 14.06
CA GLY A 533 -20.71 0.80 14.44
C GLY A 533 -21.49 -0.23 13.61
N TRP A 534 -22.02 0.15 12.44
CA TRP A 534 -22.80 -0.73 11.57
C TRP A 534 -21.92 -1.75 10.84
N TRP A 535 -20.75 -1.33 10.37
CA TRP A 535 -19.81 -2.17 9.65
C TRP A 535 -18.39 -1.56 9.74
N PRO A 536 -17.33 -2.38 9.88
CA PRO A 536 -17.32 -3.85 9.94
C PRO A 536 -17.68 -4.44 11.31
N THR A 537 -18.49 -5.51 11.30
CA THR A 537 -19.04 -6.12 12.52
C THR A 537 -18.06 -6.99 13.30
N LYS A 538 -16.98 -7.45 12.66
CA LYS A 538 -15.95 -8.27 13.31
C LYS A 538 -14.82 -7.44 13.95
N MET A 539 -14.78 -6.14 13.66
CA MET A 539 -13.86 -5.21 14.32
C MET A 539 -14.52 -4.65 15.58
N GLN A 540 -13.70 -4.19 16.52
CA GLN A 540 -14.20 -3.48 17.69
C GLN A 540 -14.30 -1.99 17.36
N LEU A 541 -15.50 -1.54 17.05
CA LEU A 541 -15.82 -0.13 16.76
C LEU A 541 -16.28 0.54 18.06
N PRO A 542 -15.54 1.52 18.61
CA PRO A 542 -16.04 2.32 19.71
C PRO A 542 -17.28 3.11 19.25
N GLY A 543 -18.33 3.16 20.06
CA GLY A 543 -19.47 4.03 19.77
C GLY A 543 -19.05 5.50 19.71
N PRO A 544 -19.77 6.35 18.95
CA PRO A 544 -19.56 7.80 18.85
C PRO A 544 -19.31 8.48 20.20
N GLU A 545 -20.03 8.10 21.24
CA GLU A 545 -19.90 8.64 22.59
C GLU A 545 -18.52 8.40 23.21
N LYS A 546 -17.79 7.35 22.78
CA LYS A 546 -16.43 7.02 23.22
C LYS A 546 -15.36 7.78 22.45
N LEU A 547 -15.72 8.48 21.38
CA LEU A 547 -14.79 9.30 20.59
C LEU A 547 -14.24 10.47 21.43
N LEU A 548 -15.07 11.01 22.32
CA LEU A 548 -14.80 12.19 23.14
C LEU A 548 -14.66 11.82 24.62
N ALA A 549 -13.60 12.29 25.28
CA ALA A 549 -13.40 12.05 26.70
C ALA A 549 -14.38 12.84 27.59
N LYS A 550 -14.68 14.08 27.19
CA LYS A 550 -15.77 14.89 27.76
C LYS A 550 -16.93 14.85 26.79
N LYS A 551 -18.15 14.63 27.29
CA LYS A 551 -19.37 14.50 26.49
C LYS A 551 -20.13 15.84 26.47
N PRO A 552 -19.90 16.73 25.50
CA PRO A 552 -20.52 18.06 25.50
C PRO A 552 -22.02 17.91 25.24
N THR A 553 -22.86 18.67 25.93
CA THR A 553 -24.33 18.59 25.87
C THR A 553 -24.97 19.60 24.91
N THR A 554 -24.16 20.24 24.06
CA THR A 554 -24.59 21.21 23.05
C THR A 554 -24.02 20.85 21.69
N ARG A 555 -24.75 21.16 20.61
CA ARG A 555 -24.25 20.99 19.24
C ARG A 555 -22.91 21.70 19.01
N ALA A 556 -22.78 22.94 19.46
CA ALA A 556 -21.55 23.73 19.32
C ALA A 556 -20.36 23.11 20.09
N GLY A 557 -20.63 22.58 21.28
CA GLY A 557 -19.65 21.84 22.07
C GLY A 557 -19.20 20.56 21.38
N VAL A 558 -20.14 19.79 20.81
CA VAL A 558 -19.84 18.58 20.01
C VAL A 558 -19.00 18.93 18.79
N ILE A 559 -19.40 19.92 17.98
CA ILE A 559 -18.65 20.38 16.80
C ILE A 559 -17.20 20.72 17.17
N THR A 560 -17.01 21.47 18.25
CA THR A 560 -15.68 21.87 18.71
C THR A 560 -14.85 20.67 19.17
N ALA A 561 -15.44 19.77 19.96
CA ALA A 561 -14.75 18.60 20.50
C ALA A 561 -14.38 17.56 19.43
N VAL A 562 -15.31 17.28 18.50
CA VAL A 562 -15.06 16.39 17.37
C VAL A 562 -14.02 16.99 16.43
N GLY A 563 -14.07 18.30 16.14
CA GLY A 563 -13.04 18.97 15.34
C GLY A 563 -11.64 18.81 15.94
N LYS A 564 -11.47 19.06 17.25
CA LYS A 564 -10.20 18.81 17.95
C LYS A 564 -9.74 17.36 17.85
N LYS A 565 -10.66 16.42 17.97
CA LYS A 565 -10.35 15.00 17.87
C LYS A 565 -9.87 14.61 16.46
N VAL A 566 -10.61 15.02 15.43
CA VAL A 566 -10.36 14.65 14.02
C VAL A 566 -9.16 15.41 13.46
N PHE A 567 -9.14 16.74 13.59
CA PHE A 567 -8.14 17.60 12.95
C PHE A 567 -6.92 17.90 13.83
N GLY A 568 -6.96 17.61 15.13
CA GLY A 568 -5.88 17.96 16.08
C GLY A 568 -5.97 19.42 16.55
N ARG A 569 -6.75 20.23 15.85
CA ARG A 569 -7.09 21.63 16.13
C ARG A 569 -8.60 21.83 16.23
N GLY A 570 -9.02 22.98 16.74
CA GLY A 570 -10.43 23.39 16.63
C GLY A 570 -10.87 23.49 15.16
N PRO A 571 -12.17 23.29 14.87
CA PRO A 571 -12.67 23.46 13.51
C PRO A 571 -12.56 24.93 13.08
N THR A 572 -12.24 25.15 11.80
CA THR A 572 -12.32 26.47 11.16
C THR A 572 -13.78 26.95 11.10
N GLU A 573 -13.99 28.23 10.76
CA GLU A 573 -15.35 28.74 10.61
C GLU A 573 -16.11 27.99 9.51
N ARG A 574 -15.47 27.71 8.37
CA ARG A 574 -16.08 26.93 7.28
C ARG A 574 -16.48 25.52 7.73
N GLU A 575 -15.62 24.82 8.46
CA GLU A 575 -15.91 23.49 9.02
C GLU A 575 -17.06 23.54 10.02
N ARG A 576 -17.07 24.57 10.89
CA ARG A 576 -18.15 24.80 11.86
C ARG A 576 -19.48 25.08 11.16
N SER A 577 -19.50 25.99 10.19
CA SER A 577 -20.72 26.32 9.43
C SER A 577 -21.28 25.09 8.71
N ALA A 578 -20.42 24.28 8.08
CA ALA A 578 -20.85 23.04 7.43
C ALA A 578 -21.52 22.06 8.41
N ALA A 579 -20.93 21.88 9.61
CA ALA A 579 -21.51 21.02 10.64
C ALA A 579 -22.83 21.57 11.20
N VAL A 580 -22.93 22.89 11.40
CA VAL A 580 -24.18 23.54 11.81
C VAL A 580 -25.28 23.34 10.75
N THR A 581 -24.96 23.54 9.47
CA THR A 581 -25.90 23.31 8.37
C THR A 581 -26.39 21.87 8.33
N LEU A 582 -25.49 20.90 8.44
CA LEU A 582 -25.86 19.47 8.50
C LEU A 582 -26.83 19.20 9.65
N LEU A 583 -26.48 19.63 10.87
CA LEU A 583 -27.32 19.39 12.05
C LEU A 583 -28.65 20.16 11.99
N ASN A 584 -28.71 21.34 11.36
CA ASN A 584 -29.96 22.07 11.13
C ASN A 584 -30.92 21.34 10.18
N GLY A 585 -30.40 20.49 9.29
CA GLY A 585 -31.21 19.59 8.47
C GLY A 585 -31.84 18.41 9.23
N THR A 586 -31.57 18.28 10.53
CA THR A 586 -32.09 17.20 11.39
C THR A 586 -33.09 17.71 12.42
N LYS A 587 -33.83 16.78 13.03
CA LYS A 587 -34.73 17.07 14.17
C LYS A 587 -34.03 17.12 15.54
N LEU A 588 -32.69 17.04 15.58
CA LEU A 588 -31.96 17.03 16.85
C LEU A 588 -32.18 18.36 17.61
N PRO A 589 -32.25 18.39 18.94
CA PRO A 589 -32.28 19.65 19.67
C PRO A 589 -30.91 20.36 19.66
N LYS A 590 -30.87 21.64 20.04
CA LYS A 590 -29.60 22.40 20.19
C LYS A 590 -28.81 21.96 21.43
N THR A 591 -29.52 21.46 22.43
CA THR A 591 -29.05 20.97 23.72
C THR A 591 -29.65 19.59 24.00
N PHE A 592 -28.91 18.71 24.65
CA PHE A 592 -29.36 17.34 24.94
C PHE A 592 -28.73 16.84 26.24
N ASN A 593 -29.31 15.77 26.81
CA ASN A 593 -28.77 15.13 28.00
C ASN A 593 -27.47 14.39 27.67
N ALA A 594 -26.59 14.24 28.67
CA ALA A 594 -25.44 13.37 28.52
C ALA A 594 -25.91 11.92 28.30
N ASP A 595 -25.21 11.20 27.42
CA ASP A 595 -25.50 9.81 27.06
C ASP A 595 -26.88 9.56 26.42
N SER A 596 -27.55 10.63 25.97
CA SER A 596 -28.79 10.51 25.21
C SER A 596 -28.54 10.10 23.76
N TRP A 597 -29.57 9.56 23.11
CA TRP A 597 -29.49 9.21 21.69
C TRP A 597 -29.22 10.45 20.81
N GLU A 598 -29.73 11.63 21.21
CA GLU A 598 -29.48 12.89 20.50
C GLU A 598 -28.01 13.33 20.60
N GLN A 599 -27.37 13.14 21.76
CA GLN A 599 -25.94 13.40 21.91
C GLN A 599 -25.14 12.47 21.00
N HIS A 600 -25.45 11.17 21.05
CA HIS A 600 -24.79 10.15 20.24
C HIS A 600 -24.89 10.48 18.76
N GLU A 601 -26.11 10.77 18.27
CA GLU A 601 -26.35 11.09 16.86
C GLU A 601 -25.68 12.41 16.45
N SER A 602 -25.70 13.43 17.32
CA SER A 602 -25.00 14.69 17.05
C SER A 602 -23.48 14.48 16.93
N ILE A 603 -22.88 13.60 17.74
CA ILE A 603 -21.46 13.25 17.64
C ILE A 603 -21.21 12.47 16.34
N ALA A 604 -22.05 11.48 16.05
CA ALA A 604 -21.91 10.62 14.88
C ALA A 604 -21.93 11.41 13.56
N LEU A 605 -22.97 12.23 13.34
CA LEU A 605 -23.10 13.04 12.14
C LEU A 605 -21.94 14.04 11.97
N THR A 606 -21.52 14.67 13.07
CA THR A 606 -20.38 15.60 13.05
C THR A 606 -19.07 14.86 12.73
N ALA A 607 -18.85 13.68 13.32
CA ALA A 607 -17.65 12.87 13.07
C ALA A 607 -17.60 12.38 11.63
N THR A 608 -18.72 11.88 11.10
CA THR A 608 -18.86 11.48 9.70
C THR A 608 -18.50 12.62 8.75
N LEU A 609 -19.05 13.81 8.98
CA LEU A 609 -18.75 14.99 8.17
C LEU A 609 -17.27 15.34 8.21
N PHE A 610 -16.67 15.41 9.39
CA PHE A 610 -15.27 15.84 9.55
C PHE A 610 -14.26 14.81 9.06
N LEU A 611 -14.53 13.52 9.24
CA LEU A 611 -13.71 12.44 8.70
C LEU A 611 -13.84 12.30 7.18
N SER A 612 -14.90 12.84 6.58
CA SER A 612 -15.07 12.90 5.13
C SER A 612 -14.69 14.26 4.54
N ALA A 613 -14.26 15.21 5.38
CA ALA A 613 -13.96 16.57 4.95
C ALA A 613 -12.58 16.66 4.28
N PRO A 614 -12.38 17.58 3.32
CA PRO A 614 -11.07 17.82 2.71
C PRO A 614 -9.94 18.05 3.72
N ALA A 615 -10.20 18.63 4.89
CA ALA A 615 -9.17 18.82 5.93
C ALA A 615 -8.67 17.50 6.57
N HIS A 616 -9.47 16.43 6.57
CA HIS A 616 -9.05 15.09 6.98
C HIS A 616 -8.65 14.21 5.79
N LEU A 617 -9.08 14.52 4.58
CA LEU A 617 -8.67 13.75 3.39
C LEU A 617 -7.41 14.31 2.73
N SER A 618 -7.14 15.60 2.90
CA SER A 618 -5.96 16.28 2.40
C SER A 618 -4.92 16.38 3.51
N VAL A 619 -3.65 16.21 3.14
CA VAL A 619 -2.48 16.27 4.02
C VAL A 619 -1.38 17.10 3.41
#